data_AF-A0A958UVW5-F1
#
_entry.id   AF-A0A958UVW5-F1
#
_cell.length_a   1.000
_cell.length_b   1.000
_cell.length_c   1.000
_cell.angle_alpha   90.00
_cell.angle_beta   90.00
_cell.angle_gamma   90.00
#
_symmetry.space_group_name_H-M   'P 1'
#
loop_
_entity.id
_entity.type
_entity.pdbx_description
1 polymer ?
#
loop_
_entity_poly.entity_id
_entity_poly.type
_entity_poly.pdbx_seq_one_letter_code
_entity_poly.pdbx_strand_id
1 'polypeptide(L)'
;PLMKKIQNDWKTIGHVPRKDSDKIWKQFKNACNHYFDKLHASLNAANKEGLEAYNKKNELLEEIKSIDFTKKKDKGVAIVNDYISKWNAAGKVPSNKRYIEGKFNKVLDGIFKTLDVDTTEAELMKFETKLEDLSNDDDIRHLQNEKTFIRKKIDEMKSEINQLENNLQFFTNVDEDNPVVKEVLNNIENHKESLKVWKMKLSKLRELDQ
;
A
#
# COMPACT_ATOMS: atom_id res chain seq x y z
N PRO A 1 9.02 24.44 3.48
CA PRO A 1 7.80 25.12 3.98
C PRO A 1 7.85 26.63 3.70
N LEU A 2 6.77 27.19 3.15
CA LEU A 2 6.67 28.61 2.78
C LEU A 2 7.01 29.55 3.95
N MET A 3 6.58 29.21 5.18
CA MET A 3 6.89 30.01 6.38
C MET A 3 8.41 30.12 6.66
N LYS A 4 9.20 29.05 6.42
CA LYS A 4 10.67 29.12 6.57
C LYS A 4 11.31 30.05 5.53
N LYS A 5 10.73 30.13 4.32
CA LYS A 5 11.16 31.07 3.29
C LYS A 5 10.87 32.51 3.71
N ILE A 6 9.65 32.78 4.19
CA ILE A 6 9.25 34.09 4.73
C ILE A 6 10.17 34.54 5.88
N GLN A 7 10.56 33.63 6.78
CA GLN A 7 11.53 33.93 7.85
C GLN A 7 12.94 34.24 7.35
N ASN A 8 13.36 33.63 6.24
CA ASN A 8 14.66 33.93 5.62
C ASN A 8 14.61 35.27 4.89
N ASP A 9 13.53 35.53 4.15
CA ASP A 9 13.31 36.81 3.46
C ASP A 9 13.22 37.96 4.47
N TRP A 10 12.59 37.74 5.64
CA TRP A 10 12.57 38.72 6.73
C TRP A 10 13.96 39.22 7.14
N LYS A 11 14.95 38.33 7.16
CA LYS A 11 16.32 38.66 7.58
C LYS A 11 17.06 39.51 6.53
N THR A 12 16.58 39.58 5.29
CA THR A 12 17.25 40.27 4.19
C THR A 12 16.65 41.65 3.86
N ILE A 13 15.49 42.01 4.44
CA ILE A 13 14.76 43.25 4.14
C ILE A 13 15.49 44.54 4.58
N GLY A 14 16.46 44.45 5.51
CA GLY A 14 17.29 45.59 5.93
C GLY A 14 16.76 46.35 7.16
N HIS A 15 17.26 47.57 7.38
CA HIS A 15 17.06 48.31 8.64
C HIS A 15 15.70 49.03 8.73
N VAL A 16 15.01 48.88 9.85
CA VAL A 16 13.72 49.53 10.17
C VAL A 16 13.93 50.62 11.24
N PRO A 17 13.26 51.78 11.17
CA PRO A 17 13.33 52.80 12.22
C PRO A 17 13.07 52.22 13.62
N ARG A 18 13.91 52.58 14.59
CA ARG A 18 13.85 52.01 15.96
C ARG A 18 12.47 52.11 16.61
N LYS A 19 11.72 53.19 16.32
CA LYS A 19 10.37 53.43 16.85
C LYS A 19 9.37 52.32 16.48
N ASP A 20 9.53 51.72 15.30
CA ASP A 20 8.61 50.71 14.77
C ASP A 20 9.20 49.30 14.79
N SER A 21 10.52 49.18 14.92
CA SER A 21 11.26 47.92 14.89
C SER A 21 10.69 46.88 15.85
N ASP A 22 10.50 47.23 17.13
CA ASP A 22 9.98 46.30 18.13
C ASP A 22 8.53 45.87 17.87
N LYS A 23 7.69 46.82 17.42
CA LYS A 23 6.28 46.56 17.13
C LYS A 23 6.16 45.59 15.95
N ILE A 24 6.90 45.88 14.88
CA ILE A 24 6.94 45.09 13.64
C ILE A 24 7.52 43.70 13.91
N TRP A 25 8.60 43.60 14.70
CA TRP A 25 9.18 42.33 15.11
C TRP A 25 8.21 41.47 15.92
N LYS A 26 7.51 42.06 16.90
CA LYS A 26 6.50 41.33 17.69
C LYS A 26 5.37 40.80 16.83
N GLN A 27 4.86 41.60 15.89
CA GLN A 27 3.80 41.15 14.97
C GLN A 27 4.26 39.98 14.10
N PHE A 28 5.45 40.09 13.51
CA PHE A 28 6.03 39.03 12.69
C PHE A 28 6.25 37.74 13.49
N LYS A 29 6.88 37.85 14.67
CA LYS A 29 7.13 36.72 15.57
C LYS A 29 5.83 36.03 15.99
N ASN A 30 4.79 36.79 16.34
CA ASN A 30 3.51 36.24 16.74
C ASN A 30 2.83 35.48 15.58
N ALA A 31 2.89 36.01 14.36
CA ALA A 31 2.36 35.32 13.18
C ALA A 31 3.14 34.02 12.89
N CYS A 32 4.47 34.03 13.04
CA CYS A 32 5.30 32.84 12.93
C CYS A 32 4.92 31.78 13.98
N ASN A 33 4.82 32.18 15.25
CA ASN A 33 4.47 31.28 16.34
C ASN A 33 3.10 30.65 16.12
N HIS A 34 2.08 31.46 15.81
CA HIS A 34 0.72 30.96 15.54
C HIS A 34 0.68 29.91 14.41
N TYR A 35 1.44 30.11 13.34
CA TYR A 35 1.55 29.12 12.26
C TYR A 35 2.18 27.81 12.74
N PHE A 36 3.32 27.87 13.45
CA PHE A 36 4.02 26.67 13.91
C PHE A 36 3.25 25.95 15.02
N ASP A 37 2.58 26.67 15.91
CA ASP A 37 1.72 26.10 16.95
C ASP A 37 0.57 25.31 16.29
N LYS A 38 -0.09 25.89 15.28
CA LYS A 38 -1.14 25.20 14.52
C LYS A 38 -0.59 23.99 13.76
N LEU A 39 0.59 24.12 13.14
CA LEU A 39 1.24 23.02 12.44
C LEU A 39 1.60 21.87 13.40
N HIS A 40 2.20 22.19 14.55
CA HIS A 40 2.56 21.20 15.56
C HIS A 40 1.33 20.54 16.19
N ALA A 41 0.28 21.31 16.49
CA ALA A 41 -0.98 20.76 16.97
C ALA A 41 -1.59 19.77 15.95
N SER A 42 -1.60 20.12 14.66
CA SER A 42 -2.08 19.23 13.59
C SER A 42 -1.22 17.97 13.46
N LEU A 43 0.11 18.09 13.49
CA LEU A 43 1.01 16.93 13.44
C LEU A 43 0.86 16.02 14.65
N ASN A 44 0.69 16.58 15.85
CA ASN A 44 0.47 15.82 17.07
C ASN A 44 -0.88 15.10 17.07
N ALA A 45 -1.94 15.75 16.58
CA ALA A 45 -3.25 15.13 16.40
C ALA A 45 -3.19 13.97 15.40
N ALA A 46 -2.58 14.18 14.23
CA ALA A 46 -2.40 13.12 13.22
C ALA A 46 -1.57 11.94 13.75
N ASN A 47 -0.52 12.22 14.54
CA ASN A 47 0.26 11.17 15.19
C ASN A 47 -0.56 10.38 16.21
N LYS A 48 -1.46 11.05 16.96
CA LYS A 48 -2.34 10.40 17.93
C LYS A 48 -3.38 9.51 17.25
N GLU A 49 -4.07 10.02 16.23
CA GLU A 49 -5.05 9.27 15.43
C GLU A 49 -4.38 8.04 14.78
N GLY A 50 -3.19 8.23 14.20
CA GLY A 50 -2.43 7.13 13.62
C GLY A 50 -2.01 6.09 14.67
N LEU A 51 -1.66 6.50 15.88
CA LEU A 51 -1.30 5.57 16.95
C LEU A 51 -2.53 4.78 17.43
N GLU A 52 -3.70 5.42 17.52
CA GLU A 52 -4.97 4.76 17.82
C GLU A 52 -5.33 3.73 16.73
N ALA A 53 -5.17 4.10 15.45
CA ALA A 53 -5.33 3.18 14.32
C ALA A 53 -4.38 1.99 14.43
N TYR A 54 -3.11 2.23 14.75
CA TYR A 54 -2.11 1.17 14.95
C TYR A 54 -2.51 0.21 16.08
N ASN A 55 -2.98 0.72 17.22
CA ASN A 55 -3.39 -0.10 18.35
C ASN A 55 -4.60 -0.97 17.99
N LYS A 56 -5.63 -0.41 17.34
CA LYS A 56 -6.79 -1.16 16.84
C LYS A 56 -6.39 -2.25 15.84
N LYS A 57 -5.51 -1.93 14.89
CA LYS A 57 -4.96 -2.93 13.95
C LYS A 57 -4.19 -4.03 14.68
N ASN A 58 -3.46 -3.70 15.74
CA ASN A 58 -2.74 -4.70 16.52
C ASN A 58 -3.71 -5.62 17.29
N GLU A 59 -4.80 -5.09 17.83
CA GLU A 59 -5.86 -5.88 18.47
C GLU A 59 -6.53 -6.83 17.47
N LEU A 60 -6.98 -6.31 16.32
CA LEU A 60 -7.57 -7.12 15.23
C LEU A 60 -6.63 -8.23 14.76
N LEU A 61 -5.32 -7.95 14.70
CA LEU A 61 -4.31 -8.92 14.31
C LEU A 61 -4.18 -10.07 15.32
N GLU A 62 -4.29 -9.79 16.62
CA GLU A 62 -4.24 -10.84 17.64
C GLU A 62 -5.57 -11.62 17.70
N GLU A 63 -6.71 -10.94 17.53
CA GLU A 63 -8.03 -11.57 17.45
C GLU A 63 -8.09 -12.57 16.29
N ILE A 64 -7.72 -12.17 15.08
CA ILE A 64 -7.80 -13.05 13.91
C ILE A 64 -6.86 -14.26 14.03
N LYS A 65 -5.68 -14.10 14.64
CA LYS A 65 -4.75 -15.22 14.90
C LYS A 65 -5.30 -16.23 15.90
N SER A 66 -6.10 -15.77 16.86
CA SER A 66 -6.68 -16.63 17.89
C SER A 66 -7.81 -17.52 17.37
N ILE A 67 -8.38 -17.19 16.20
CA ILE A 67 -9.47 -17.94 15.59
C ILE A 67 -8.93 -19.22 14.95
N ASP A 68 -9.48 -20.35 15.36
CA ASP A 68 -9.24 -21.63 14.70
C ASP A 68 -10.07 -21.75 13.43
N PHE A 69 -9.44 -21.44 12.29
CA PHE A 69 -10.05 -21.53 10.96
C PHE A 69 -10.17 -22.98 10.44
N THR A 70 -9.51 -23.96 11.07
CA THR A 70 -9.60 -25.37 10.64
C THR A 70 -11.00 -25.94 10.80
N LYS A 71 -11.76 -25.43 11.78
CA LYS A 71 -13.12 -25.86 12.12
C LYS A 71 -14.22 -25.00 11.48
N LYS A 72 -13.85 -23.98 10.72
CA LYS A 72 -14.78 -22.96 10.20
C LYS A 72 -14.66 -22.77 8.69
N LYS A 73 -14.45 -23.84 7.92
CA LYS A 73 -14.25 -23.74 6.46
C LYS A 73 -15.39 -23.01 5.75
N ASP A 74 -16.64 -23.38 6.03
CA ASP A 74 -17.83 -22.82 5.33
C ASP A 74 -18.07 -21.32 5.61
N LYS A 75 -17.62 -20.81 6.76
CA LYS A 75 -17.78 -19.39 7.16
C LYS A 75 -16.45 -18.64 7.26
N GLY A 76 -15.34 -19.29 6.95
CA GLY A 76 -14.00 -18.79 7.19
C GLY A 76 -13.71 -17.58 6.33
N VAL A 77 -14.05 -17.65 5.04
CA VAL A 77 -13.90 -16.54 4.10
C VAL A 77 -14.74 -15.33 4.53
N ALA A 78 -15.99 -15.54 4.97
CA ALA A 78 -16.85 -14.47 5.45
C ALA A 78 -16.28 -13.78 6.70
N ILE A 79 -15.71 -14.55 7.64
CA ILE A 79 -15.02 -14.01 8.81
C ILE A 79 -13.80 -13.19 8.37
N VAL A 80 -12.96 -13.73 7.47
CA VAL A 80 -11.77 -13.02 6.98
C VAL A 80 -12.15 -11.70 6.31
N ASN A 81 -13.20 -11.68 5.48
CA ASN A 81 -13.68 -10.46 4.85
C ASN A 81 -14.18 -9.43 5.87
N ASP A 82 -14.88 -9.84 6.92
CA ASP A 82 -15.27 -8.95 8.02
C ASP A 82 -14.05 -8.33 8.72
N TYR A 83 -13.00 -9.12 8.98
CA TYR A 83 -11.74 -8.60 9.53
C TYR A 83 -11.01 -7.66 8.57
N ILE A 84 -11.03 -7.93 7.26
CA ILE A 84 -10.49 -7.02 6.25
C ILE A 84 -11.24 -5.68 6.27
N SER A 85 -12.56 -5.68 6.30
CA SER A 85 -13.34 -4.44 6.38
C SER A 85 -13.08 -3.68 7.67
N LYS A 86 -13.00 -4.37 8.83
CA LYS A 86 -12.62 -3.75 10.10
C LYS A 86 -11.20 -3.17 10.07
N TRP A 87 -10.29 -3.86 9.41
CA TRP A 87 -8.90 -3.42 9.24
C TRP A 87 -8.81 -2.12 8.46
N ASN A 88 -9.56 -2.01 7.36
CA ASN A 88 -9.58 -0.81 6.54
C ASN A 88 -10.27 0.36 7.26
N ALA A 89 -11.35 0.08 7.99
CA ALA A 89 -12.05 1.06 8.81
C ALA A 89 -11.20 1.60 9.99
N ALA A 90 -10.15 0.88 10.42
CA ALA A 90 -9.27 1.33 11.49
C ALA A 90 -8.41 2.56 11.11
N GLY A 91 -8.27 2.86 9.81
CA GLY A 91 -7.58 4.04 9.31
C GLY A 91 -6.07 3.86 9.11
N LYS A 92 -5.39 4.96 8.74
CA LYS A 92 -3.96 4.94 8.36
C LYS A 92 -3.06 4.93 9.59
N VAL A 93 -2.02 4.11 9.53
CA VAL A 93 -0.98 4.09 10.57
C VAL A 93 0.19 5.02 10.23
N PRO A 94 0.93 5.50 11.24
CA PRO A 94 2.15 6.27 11.06
C PRO A 94 3.16 5.50 10.19
N SER A 95 3.95 6.24 9.40
CA SER A 95 4.88 5.65 8.44
C SER A 95 5.86 4.65 9.07
N ASN A 96 6.35 4.94 10.27
CA ASN A 96 7.24 4.06 11.05
C ASN A 96 6.55 2.78 11.58
N LYS A 97 5.22 2.70 11.52
CA LYS A 97 4.39 1.58 11.96
C LYS A 97 3.71 0.82 10.81
N ARG A 98 3.93 1.22 9.56
CA ARG A 98 3.38 0.56 8.36
C ARG A 98 3.73 -0.93 8.20
N TYR A 99 4.74 -1.44 8.92
CA TYR A 99 5.05 -2.87 8.91
C TYR A 99 3.88 -3.76 9.36
N ILE A 100 2.91 -3.19 10.08
CA ILE A 100 1.73 -3.92 10.56
C ILE A 100 0.87 -4.45 9.40
N GLU A 101 0.80 -3.72 8.28
CA GLU A 101 0.11 -4.14 7.05
C GLU A 101 0.72 -5.43 6.48
N GLY A 102 2.05 -5.51 6.46
CA GLY A 102 2.77 -6.70 6.02
C GLY A 102 2.54 -7.90 6.95
N LYS A 103 2.45 -7.66 8.26
CA LYS A 103 2.14 -8.71 9.23
C LYS A 103 0.72 -9.26 9.03
N PHE A 104 -0.24 -8.38 8.77
CA PHE A 104 -1.63 -8.78 8.51
C PHE A 104 -1.73 -9.62 7.24
N ASN A 105 -1.14 -9.18 6.13
CA ASN A 105 -1.12 -9.96 4.88
C ASN A 105 -0.51 -11.35 5.07
N LYS A 106 0.58 -11.47 5.84
CA LYS A 106 1.19 -12.78 6.13
C LYS A 106 0.28 -13.69 6.95
N VAL A 107 -0.53 -13.14 7.86
CA VAL A 107 -1.52 -13.90 8.62
C VAL A 107 -2.66 -14.34 7.70
N LEU A 108 -3.15 -13.45 6.84
CA LEU A 108 -4.15 -13.77 5.82
C LEU A 108 -3.67 -14.90 4.90
N ASP A 109 -2.42 -14.88 4.44
CA ASP A 109 -1.85 -15.96 3.62
C ASP A 109 -1.93 -17.33 4.31
N GLY A 110 -1.60 -17.37 5.60
CA GLY A 110 -1.71 -18.59 6.41
C GLY A 110 -3.16 -19.08 6.57
N ILE A 111 -4.09 -18.14 6.76
CA ILE A 111 -5.51 -18.45 6.90
C ILE A 111 -6.10 -18.94 5.57
N PHE A 112 -5.84 -18.25 4.46
CA PHE A 112 -6.30 -18.65 3.13
C PHE A 112 -5.78 -20.03 2.74
N LYS A 113 -4.51 -20.33 3.06
CA LYS A 113 -3.96 -21.68 2.88
C LYS A 113 -4.67 -22.73 3.74
N THR A 114 -5.10 -22.38 4.94
CA THR A 114 -5.84 -23.30 5.83
C THR A 114 -7.27 -23.53 5.34
N LEU A 115 -7.88 -22.50 4.74
CA LEU A 115 -9.22 -22.53 4.18
C LEU A 115 -9.28 -23.13 2.77
N ASP A 116 -8.13 -23.44 2.15
CA ASP A 116 -8.00 -23.94 0.78
C ASP A 116 -8.60 -22.96 -0.26
N VAL A 117 -8.43 -21.67 0.00
CA VAL A 117 -8.86 -20.60 -0.92
C VAL A 117 -7.90 -20.53 -2.09
N ASP A 118 -8.44 -20.35 -3.29
CA ASP A 118 -7.64 -20.20 -4.51
C ASP A 118 -6.66 -19.02 -4.38
N THR A 119 -5.43 -19.22 -4.85
CA THR A 119 -4.36 -18.22 -4.72
C THR A 119 -4.73 -16.91 -5.42
N THR A 120 -5.45 -16.97 -6.55
CA THR A 120 -5.91 -15.78 -7.28
C THR A 120 -6.95 -15.04 -6.45
N GLU A 121 -7.91 -15.76 -5.88
CA GLU A 121 -8.96 -15.19 -5.05
C GLU A 121 -8.39 -14.52 -3.78
N ALA A 122 -7.47 -15.20 -3.09
CA ALA A 122 -6.77 -14.67 -1.92
C ALA A 122 -5.96 -13.39 -2.26
N GLU A 123 -5.26 -13.37 -3.39
CA GLU A 123 -4.53 -12.19 -3.87
C GLU A 123 -5.46 -11.01 -4.19
N LEU A 124 -6.67 -11.29 -4.69
CA LEU A 124 -7.65 -10.25 -4.99
C LEU A 124 -8.31 -9.68 -3.73
N MET A 125 -8.61 -10.51 -2.73
CA MET A 125 -9.14 -10.05 -1.44
C MET A 125 -8.13 -9.14 -0.70
N LYS A 126 -6.84 -9.54 -0.68
CA LYS A 126 -5.77 -8.68 -0.14
C LYS A 126 -5.60 -7.40 -0.95
N PHE A 127 -5.81 -7.46 -2.27
CA PHE A 127 -5.72 -6.28 -3.11
C PHE A 127 -6.87 -5.30 -2.86
N GLU A 128 -8.09 -5.77 -2.58
CA GLU A 128 -9.21 -4.92 -2.16
C GLU A 128 -8.88 -4.10 -0.91
N THR A 129 -8.23 -4.73 0.08
CA THR A 129 -7.70 -4.03 1.28
C THR A 129 -6.81 -2.85 0.88
N LYS A 130 -5.87 -3.09 -0.04
CA LYS A 130 -4.96 -2.07 -0.55
C LYS A 130 -5.68 -0.99 -1.38
N LEU A 131 -6.73 -1.36 -2.11
CA LEU A 131 -7.53 -0.42 -2.90
C LEU A 131 -8.31 0.53 -2.00
N GLU A 132 -8.90 0.06 -0.91
CA GLU A 132 -9.58 0.92 0.06
C GLU A 132 -8.62 1.95 0.68
N ASP A 133 -7.40 1.52 1.03
CA ASP A 133 -6.36 2.44 1.53
C ASP A 133 -5.98 3.53 0.51
N LEU A 134 -5.91 3.15 -0.77
CA LEU A 134 -5.59 4.05 -1.88
C LEU A 134 -6.76 4.98 -2.23
N SER A 135 -8.00 4.49 -2.11
CA SER A 135 -9.21 5.26 -2.36
C SER A 135 -9.50 6.28 -1.26
N ASN A 136 -9.14 5.96 -0.01
CA ASN A 136 -9.25 6.87 1.12
C ASN A 136 -8.08 7.89 1.17
N ASP A 137 -7.21 7.91 0.17
CA ASP A 137 -6.19 8.95 0.03
C ASP A 137 -6.69 10.06 -0.89
N ASP A 138 -6.67 11.31 -0.42
CA ASP A 138 -6.97 12.47 -1.25
C ASP A 138 -5.91 12.67 -2.35
N ASP A 139 -4.74 12.03 -2.23
CA ASP A 139 -3.66 12.14 -3.22
C ASP A 139 -3.82 11.13 -4.37
N ILE A 140 -4.43 11.61 -5.46
CA ILE A 140 -4.57 10.93 -6.76
C ILE A 140 -3.23 10.33 -7.26
N ARG A 141 -2.08 10.89 -6.86
CA ARG A 141 -0.76 10.39 -7.29
C ARG A 141 -0.49 8.98 -6.81
N HIS A 142 -0.96 8.59 -5.62
CA HIS A 142 -0.75 7.24 -5.10
C HIS A 142 -1.47 6.20 -5.96
N LEU A 143 -2.70 6.48 -6.36
CA LEU A 143 -3.46 5.64 -7.29
C LEU A 143 -2.78 5.53 -8.66
N GLN A 144 -2.28 6.65 -9.20
CA GLN A 144 -1.56 6.66 -10.48
C GLN A 144 -0.23 5.89 -10.43
N ASN A 145 0.50 6.02 -9.32
CA ASN A 145 1.73 5.26 -9.09
C ASN A 145 1.44 3.75 -9.02
N GLU A 146 0.36 3.34 -8.34
CA GLU A 146 -0.05 1.94 -8.28
C GLU A 146 -0.44 1.39 -9.66
N LYS A 147 -1.21 2.15 -10.45
CA LYS A 147 -1.53 1.78 -11.84
C LYS A 147 -0.27 1.61 -12.68
N THR A 148 0.68 2.53 -12.55
CA THR A 148 1.95 2.49 -13.27
C THR A 148 2.77 1.26 -12.85
N PHE A 149 2.82 0.96 -11.54
CA PHE A 149 3.48 -0.21 -11.01
C PHE A 149 2.89 -1.52 -11.56
N ILE A 150 1.56 -1.67 -11.55
CA ILE A 150 0.89 -2.87 -12.05
C ILE A 150 1.11 -3.04 -13.54
N ARG A 151 1.03 -1.95 -14.34
CA ARG A 151 1.35 -2.01 -15.78
C ARG A 151 2.78 -2.47 -16.02
N LYS A 152 3.75 -1.91 -15.29
CA LYS A 152 5.14 -2.32 -15.36
C LYS A 152 5.31 -3.81 -15.04
N LYS A 153 4.64 -4.31 -13.99
CA LYS A 153 4.66 -5.74 -13.63
C LYS A 153 4.07 -6.63 -14.72
N ILE A 154 2.98 -6.20 -15.34
CA ILE A 154 2.38 -6.91 -16.49
C ILE A 154 3.37 -7.00 -17.65
N ASP A 155 4.05 -5.90 -17.97
CA ASP A 155 4.98 -5.86 -19.10
C ASP A 155 6.26 -6.66 -18.82
N GLU A 156 6.77 -6.62 -17.58
CA GLU A 156 7.87 -7.49 -17.11
C GLU A 156 7.50 -8.97 -17.30
N MET A 157 6.36 -9.42 -16.77
CA MET A 157 5.93 -10.82 -16.88
C MET A 157 5.71 -11.25 -18.34
N LYS A 158 5.14 -10.39 -19.18
CA LYS A 158 5.00 -10.68 -20.63
C LYS A 158 6.35 -10.85 -21.30
N SER A 159 7.32 -9.99 -20.97
CA SER A 159 8.66 -10.08 -21.53
C SER A 159 9.35 -11.37 -21.11
N GLU A 160 9.23 -11.76 -19.84
CA GLU A 160 9.78 -13.02 -19.32
C GLU A 160 9.15 -14.25 -20.02
N ILE A 161 7.82 -14.27 -20.16
CA ILE A 161 7.10 -15.32 -20.91
C ILE A 161 7.62 -15.41 -22.34
N ASN A 162 7.70 -14.28 -23.05
CA ASN A 162 8.18 -14.26 -24.43
C ASN A 162 9.63 -14.76 -24.54
N GLN A 163 10.50 -14.42 -23.58
CA GLN A 163 11.88 -14.90 -23.56
C GLN A 163 11.94 -16.41 -23.34
N LEU A 164 11.17 -16.95 -22.40
CA LEU A 164 11.11 -18.39 -22.16
C LEU A 164 10.52 -19.15 -23.36
N GLU A 165 9.46 -18.62 -23.97
CA GLU A 165 8.84 -19.19 -25.17
C GLU A 165 9.80 -19.17 -26.38
N ASN A 166 10.53 -18.06 -26.59
CA ASN A 166 11.57 -17.99 -27.62
C ASN A 166 12.72 -18.97 -27.32
N ASN A 167 13.14 -19.08 -26.06
CA ASN A 167 14.17 -20.04 -25.64
C ASN A 167 13.74 -21.47 -25.94
N LEU A 168 12.47 -21.82 -25.71
CA LEU A 168 11.91 -23.14 -26.05
C LEU A 168 11.99 -23.46 -27.54
N GLN A 169 11.86 -22.47 -28.42
CA GLN A 169 11.97 -22.70 -29.87
C GLN A 169 13.35 -23.17 -30.32
N PHE A 170 14.41 -22.92 -29.54
CA PHE A 170 15.76 -23.43 -29.84
C PHE A 170 15.94 -24.91 -29.47
N PHE A 171 15.01 -25.50 -28.70
CA PHE A 171 15.00 -26.92 -28.36
C PHE A 171 14.29 -27.73 -29.46
N THR A 172 14.84 -27.74 -30.67
CA THR A 172 14.24 -28.41 -31.84
C THR A 172 14.29 -29.95 -31.78
N ASN A 173 15.15 -30.54 -30.95
CA ASN A 173 15.38 -32.00 -30.86
C ASN A 173 15.33 -32.51 -29.41
N VAL A 174 14.62 -31.83 -28.52
CA VAL A 174 14.50 -32.24 -27.11
C VAL A 174 13.04 -32.51 -26.82
N ASP A 175 12.73 -33.73 -26.39
CA ASP A 175 11.38 -34.10 -25.99
C ASP A 175 10.86 -33.19 -24.86
N GLU A 176 9.55 -32.95 -24.88
CA GLU A 176 8.84 -32.22 -23.81
C GLU A 176 9.03 -32.87 -22.44
N ASP A 177 9.40 -34.15 -22.41
CA ASP A 177 9.67 -34.93 -21.20
C ASP A 177 11.06 -34.65 -20.58
N ASN A 178 11.91 -33.88 -21.26
CA ASN A 178 13.21 -33.48 -20.74
C ASN A 178 13.05 -32.59 -19.48
N PRO A 179 13.80 -32.85 -18.39
CA PRO A 179 13.72 -32.08 -17.16
C PRO A 179 13.83 -30.56 -17.35
N VAL A 180 14.71 -30.10 -18.27
CA VAL A 180 14.92 -28.68 -18.55
C VAL A 180 13.71 -28.08 -19.29
N VAL A 181 13.17 -28.80 -20.28
CA VAL A 181 11.99 -28.34 -21.03
C VAL A 181 10.77 -28.28 -20.12
N LYS A 182 10.56 -29.31 -19.27
CA LYS A 182 9.52 -29.31 -18.24
C LYS A 182 9.64 -28.15 -17.27
N GLU A 183 10.85 -27.85 -16.79
CA GLU A 183 11.07 -26.72 -15.89
C GLU A 183 10.71 -25.40 -16.55
N VAL A 184 11.11 -25.20 -17.81
CA VAL A 184 10.77 -23.98 -18.57
C VAL A 184 9.26 -23.88 -18.82
N LEU A 185 8.59 -24.97 -19.15
CA LEU A 185 7.13 -25.02 -19.33
C LEU A 185 6.39 -24.67 -18.02
N ASN A 186 6.79 -25.26 -16.90
CA ASN A 186 6.25 -24.95 -15.58
C ASN A 186 6.46 -23.47 -15.22
N ASN A 187 7.64 -22.91 -15.52
CA ASN A 187 7.91 -21.48 -15.29
C ASN A 187 7.00 -20.60 -16.14
N ILE A 188 6.81 -20.91 -17.42
CA ILE A 188 5.89 -20.19 -18.30
C ILE A 188 4.46 -20.23 -17.74
N GLU A 189 4.01 -21.39 -17.28
CA GLU A 189 2.68 -21.55 -16.66
C GLU A 189 2.53 -20.68 -15.41
N ASN A 190 3.49 -20.75 -14.48
CA ASN A 190 3.52 -19.91 -13.27
C ASN A 190 3.50 -18.40 -13.60
N HIS A 191 4.25 -17.97 -14.63
CA HIS A 191 4.24 -16.58 -15.10
C HIS A 191 2.89 -16.21 -15.73
N LYS A 192 2.23 -17.13 -16.47
CA LYS A 192 0.90 -16.91 -17.06
C LYS A 192 -0.18 -16.77 -16.00
N GLU A 193 -0.14 -17.58 -14.93
CA GLU A 193 -1.03 -17.45 -13.78
C GLU A 193 -0.82 -16.13 -13.05
N SER A 194 0.44 -15.78 -12.76
CA SER A 194 0.79 -14.49 -12.15
C SER A 194 0.31 -13.31 -13.01
N LEU A 195 0.50 -13.39 -14.33
CA LEU A 195 0.04 -12.38 -15.29
C LEU A 195 -1.50 -12.23 -15.26
N LYS A 196 -2.24 -13.33 -15.10
CA LYS A 196 -3.70 -13.31 -14.95
C LYS A 196 -4.10 -12.52 -13.70
N VAL A 197 -3.46 -12.77 -12.56
CA VAL A 197 -3.69 -12.03 -11.30
C VAL A 197 -3.44 -10.53 -11.50
N TRP A 198 -2.30 -10.15 -12.08
CA TRP A 198 -1.97 -8.74 -12.31
C TRP A 198 -2.95 -8.04 -13.27
N LYS A 199 -3.42 -8.73 -14.31
CA LYS A 199 -4.46 -8.21 -15.20
C LYS A 199 -5.78 -7.99 -14.46
N MET A 200 -6.18 -8.91 -13.58
CA MET A 200 -7.39 -8.76 -12.76
C MET A 200 -7.27 -7.56 -11.79
N LYS A 201 -6.11 -7.41 -11.13
CA LYS A 201 -5.81 -6.23 -10.28
C LYS A 201 -5.91 -4.93 -11.07
N LEU A 202 -5.40 -4.90 -12.31
CA LEU A 202 -5.54 -3.74 -13.19
C LEU A 202 -6.99 -3.47 -13.59
N SER A 203 -7.81 -4.51 -13.81
CA SER A 203 -9.24 -4.35 -14.11
C SER A 203 -9.97 -3.68 -12.96
N LYS A 204 -9.81 -4.17 -11.73
CA LYS A 204 -10.41 -3.56 -10.54
C LYS A 204 -10.02 -2.09 -10.36
N LEU A 205 -8.77 -1.74 -10.67
CA LEU A 205 -8.32 -0.33 -10.64
C LEU A 205 -8.97 0.55 -11.69
N ARG A 206 -9.39 0.00 -12.83
CA ARG A 206 -10.09 0.75 -13.88
C ARG A 206 -11.56 0.95 -13.53
N GLU A 207 -12.17 -0.02 -12.84
CA GLU A 207 -13.54 0.09 -12.34
C GLU A 207 -13.69 1.21 -11.31
N LEU A 208 -12.64 1.48 -10.50
CA LEU A 208 -12.62 2.62 -9.57
C LEU A 208 -12.51 4.00 -10.24
N ASP A 209 -12.14 4.06 -11.52
CA ASP A 209 -12.05 5.33 -12.27
C ASP A 209 -13.36 5.71 -12.97
N GLN A 210 -14.35 4.81 -13.01
CA GLN A 210 -15.66 5.01 -13.65
C GLN A 210 -16.68 5.58 -12.69
#